data_AF-A0A835UNN3-F1
#
_entry.id   AF-A0A835UNN3-F1
#
_cell.length_a   1.000
_cell.length_b   1.000
_cell.length_c   1.000
_cell.angle_alpha   90.00
_cell.angle_beta   90.00
_cell.angle_gamma   90.00
#
_symmetry.space_group_name_H-M   'P 1'
#
loop_
_entity.id
_entity.type
_entity.pdbx_description
1 polymer ?
#
loop_
_entity_poly.entity_id
_entity_poly.type
_entity_poly.pdbx_seq_one_letter_code
_entity_poly.pdbx_strand_id
1 'polypeptide(L)'
;MQIRNALDLMCRGGNLRFEDVFLFDRSLFFGRADLYDRHRDMRLDVDNMSYEELLALEERIGNVSTGLDEATILRCLRQQKYSPCKLEVESAEGEPCCICREDYSEGEDIGILNCKHDFHTACIKQWLMIKNMCPICKTTAVAT
;
A
#
# COMPACT_ATOMS: atom_id res chain seq x y z
N MET A 1 25.53 -4.46 17.07
CA MET A 1 25.69 -4.05 15.66
C MET A 1 25.84 -5.27 14.73
N GLN A 2 24.84 -6.14 14.60
CA GLN A 2 24.87 -7.22 13.59
C GLN A 2 23.51 -7.49 12.91
N ILE A 3 22.45 -6.75 13.26
CA ILE A 3 21.12 -6.93 12.66
C ILE A 3 21.07 -6.38 11.22
N ARG A 4 22.00 -5.49 10.84
CA ARG A 4 22.07 -4.92 9.49
C ARG A 4 22.57 -5.90 8.41
N ASN A 5 23.16 -7.04 8.77
CA ASN A 5 23.76 -7.96 7.79
C ASN A 5 22.80 -9.03 7.24
N ALA A 6 21.69 -9.32 7.91
CA ALA A 6 20.77 -10.38 7.46
C ALA A 6 19.83 -9.92 6.34
N LEU A 7 19.52 -8.63 6.28
CA LEU A 7 18.68 -8.06 5.21
C LEU A 7 19.41 -8.01 3.86
N ASP A 8 20.75 -7.95 3.89
CA ASP A 8 21.60 -7.83 2.69
C ASP A 8 21.74 -9.16 1.91
N LEU A 9 21.50 -10.29 2.57
CA LEU A 9 21.62 -11.63 1.98
C LEU A 9 20.38 -12.08 1.19
N MET A 10 19.20 -11.49 1.45
CA MET A 10 17.98 -11.85 0.71
C MET A 10 17.91 -11.20 -0.68
N CYS A 11 18.74 -10.20 -0.97
CA CYS A 11 18.75 -9.45 -2.23
C CYS A 11 19.80 -9.93 -3.26
N ARG A 12 20.64 -10.93 -2.93
CA ARG A 12 21.61 -11.51 -3.87
C ARG A 12 21.40 -13.01 -3.94
N GLY A 13 20.77 -13.47 -5.02
CA GLY A 13 20.41 -14.88 -5.27
C GLY A 13 21.56 -15.87 -5.05
N GLY A 14 21.65 -16.38 -3.82
CA GLY A 14 22.58 -17.44 -3.41
C GLY A 14 21.79 -18.63 -2.88
N ASN A 15 22.10 -19.81 -3.41
CA ASN A 15 21.51 -21.11 -3.04
C ASN A 15 21.71 -21.41 -1.55
N LEU A 16 20.64 -21.41 -0.75
CA LEU A 16 20.68 -21.91 0.63
C LEU A 16 20.45 -23.41 0.66
N ARG A 17 21.34 -24.13 1.35
CA ARG A 17 21.31 -25.59 1.48
C ARG A 17 20.26 -25.96 2.54
N PHE A 18 19.64 -27.12 2.35
CA PHE A 18 18.51 -27.64 3.15
C PHE A 18 18.77 -27.66 4.66
N GLU A 19 20.03 -27.70 5.10
CA GLU A 19 20.42 -27.76 6.51
C GLU A 19 20.49 -26.38 7.20
N ASP A 20 20.43 -25.26 6.46
CA ASP A 20 20.35 -23.91 7.03
C ASP A 20 18.91 -23.50 7.42
N VAL A 21 17.92 -24.30 7.03
CA VAL A 21 16.50 -24.12 7.40
C VAL A 21 16.24 -24.56 8.86
N PHE A 22 17.19 -25.29 9.46
CA PHE A 22 17.02 -25.88 10.80
C PHE A 22 17.38 -24.95 11.97
N LEU A 23 17.69 -23.67 11.74
CA LEU A 23 17.69 -22.64 12.79
C LEU A 23 16.29 -22.06 13.07
N PHE A 24 15.26 -22.53 12.35
CA PHE A 24 13.86 -22.23 12.61
C PHE A 24 13.14 -23.27 13.48
N ASP A 25 13.85 -24.17 14.16
CA ASP A 25 13.22 -24.99 15.20
C ASP A 25 13.07 -24.18 16.51
N ARG A 26 12.17 -23.20 16.43
CA ARG A 26 11.73 -22.33 17.53
C ARG A 26 10.72 -23.04 18.44
N SER A 27 10.83 -24.37 18.57
CA SER A 27 9.98 -25.16 19.46
C SER A 27 10.45 -25.11 20.92
N LEU A 28 11.67 -24.60 21.21
CA LEU A 28 12.31 -24.74 22.52
C LEU A 28 12.80 -23.45 23.21
N PHE A 29 12.65 -22.26 22.63
CA PHE A 29 13.09 -20.99 23.26
C PHE A 29 12.01 -19.93 23.52
N PHE A 30 10.76 -20.15 23.11
CA PHE A 30 9.60 -19.36 23.56
C PHE A 30 8.45 -20.30 23.94
N GLY A 31 8.59 -20.96 25.09
CA GLY A 31 7.39 -21.24 25.86
C GLY A 31 6.69 -19.90 26.10
N ARG A 32 5.54 -19.69 25.45
CA ARG A 32 4.63 -18.53 25.58
C ARG A 32 4.96 -17.28 24.76
N ALA A 33 4.82 -17.32 23.42
CA ALA A 33 4.55 -16.10 22.62
C ALA A 33 3.97 -16.36 21.22
N ASP A 34 2.96 -17.24 21.08
CA ASP A 34 2.21 -17.32 19.80
C ASP A 34 0.69 -17.56 19.93
N LEU A 35 0.09 -17.45 21.13
CA LEU A 35 -1.08 -18.32 21.37
C LEU A 35 -2.46 -17.70 21.49
N TYR A 36 -2.65 -16.38 21.55
CA TYR A 36 -4.01 -15.83 21.45
C TYR A 36 -3.96 -14.46 20.79
N ASP A 37 -4.26 -14.41 19.48
CA ASP A 37 -4.90 -13.22 18.94
C ASP A 37 -6.20 -13.04 19.73
N ARG A 38 -6.18 -12.07 20.66
CA ARG A 38 -7.28 -11.80 21.60
C ARG A 38 -8.60 -11.47 20.88
N HIS A 39 -8.53 -11.16 19.58
CA HIS A 39 -9.66 -10.79 18.76
C HIS A 39 -10.03 -11.88 17.75
N ARG A 40 -9.56 -13.13 17.92
CA ARG A 40 -9.92 -14.25 17.05
C ARG A 40 -11.44 -14.44 16.97
N ASP A 41 -12.14 -14.29 18.08
CA ASP A 41 -13.61 -14.43 18.16
C ASP A 41 -14.38 -13.27 17.50
N MET A 42 -13.70 -12.17 17.14
CA MET A 42 -14.29 -11.07 16.37
C MET A 42 -14.08 -11.21 14.86
N ARG A 43 -13.28 -12.19 14.41
CA ARG A 43 -13.08 -12.44 12.99
C ARG A 43 -14.25 -13.24 12.44
N LEU A 44 -14.89 -12.69 11.43
CA LEU A 44 -15.90 -13.40 10.65
C LEU A 44 -15.20 -14.43 9.75
N ASP A 45 -15.69 -15.67 9.78
CA ASP A 45 -15.21 -16.75 8.92
C ASP A 45 -15.86 -16.64 7.53
N VAL A 46 -15.37 -15.70 6.73
CA VAL A 46 -15.94 -15.34 5.41
C VAL A 46 -15.99 -16.54 4.46
N ASP A 47 -15.05 -17.48 4.59
CA ASP A 47 -14.93 -18.63 3.68
C ASP A 47 -16.01 -19.70 3.92
N ASN A 48 -16.68 -19.67 5.07
CA ASN A 48 -17.73 -20.63 5.45
C ASN A 48 -19.12 -19.97 5.63
N MET A 49 -19.32 -18.73 5.17
CA MET A 49 -20.62 -18.06 5.22
C MET A 49 -21.53 -18.46 4.06
N SER A 50 -22.82 -18.61 4.34
CA SER A 50 -23.82 -18.78 3.29
C SER A 50 -24.04 -17.49 2.49
N TYR A 51 -24.54 -17.62 1.26
CA TYR A 51 -24.88 -16.49 0.40
C TYR A 51 -25.86 -15.50 1.07
N GLU A 52 -26.86 -16.00 1.82
CA GLU A 52 -27.82 -15.16 2.54
C GLU A 52 -27.17 -14.36 3.66
N GLU A 53 -26.23 -14.96 4.40
CA GLU A 53 -25.50 -14.26 5.45
C GLU A 53 -24.56 -13.19 4.86
N LEU A 54 -23.92 -13.45 3.72
CA LEU A 54 -23.10 -12.46 3.01
C LEU A 54 -23.93 -11.25 2.54
N LEU A 55 -25.14 -11.48 2.02
CA LEU A 55 -26.06 -10.41 1.62
C LEU A 55 -26.51 -9.58 2.83
N ALA A 56 -26.84 -10.23 3.94
CA ALA A 56 -27.17 -9.57 5.19
C ALA A 56 -25.99 -8.75 5.76
N LEU A 57 -24.74 -9.20 5.53
CA LEU A 57 -23.55 -8.40 5.88
C LEU A 57 -23.44 -7.13 5.03
N GLU A 58 -23.66 -7.23 3.72
CA GLU A 58 -23.63 -6.09 2.80
C GLU A 58 -24.65 -5.03 3.21
N GLU A 59 -25.90 -5.42 3.49
CA GLU A 59 -26.95 -4.52 3.95
C GLU A 59 -26.62 -3.87 5.30
N ARG A 60 -26.04 -4.65 6.22
CA ARG A 60 -25.74 -4.17 7.58
C ARG A 60 -24.54 -3.21 7.63
N ILE A 61 -23.50 -3.47 6.86
CA ILE A 61 -22.32 -2.59 6.79
C ILE A 61 -22.63 -1.38 5.90
N GLY A 62 -23.41 -1.58 4.83
CA GLY A 62 -23.75 -0.57 3.85
C GLY A 62 -22.55 -0.11 3.02
N ASN A 63 -22.77 0.93 2.22
CA ASN A 63 -21.71 1.60 1.46
C ASN A 63 -21.14 2.79 2.24
N VAL A 64 -19.82 2.85 2.37
CA VAL A 64 -19.13 3.98 3.00
C VAL A 64 -18.39 4.78 1.94
N SER A 65 -19.04 5.81 1.38
CA SER A 65 -18.37 6.75 0.48
C SER A 65 -17.63 7.81 1.30
N THR A 66 -16.32 7.64 1.46
CA THR A 66 -15.42 8.66 2.02
C THR A 66 -14.80 9.54 0.95
N GLY A 67 -15.34 9.50 -0.27
CA GLY A 67 -14.86 10.26 -1.41
C GLY A 67 -15.04 11.77 -1.27
N LEU A 68 -14.30 12.51 -2.10
CA LEU A 68 -14.35 13.96 -2.20
C LEU A 68 -15.04 14.41 -3.48
N ASP A 69 -15.62 15.61 -3.45
CA ASP A 69 -16.10 16.28 -4.66
C ASP A 69 -14.94 16.75 -5.54
N GLU A 70 -15.19 16.87 -6.84
CA GLU A 70 -14.16 17.21 -7.83
C GLU A 70 -13.48 18.56 -7.54
N ALA A 71 -14.23 19.55 -7.06
CA ALA A 71 -13.68 20.87 -6.75
C ALA A 71 -12.73 20.82 -5.54
N THR A 72 -13.08 20.05 -4.51
CA THR A 72 -12.21 19.83 -3.35
C THR A 72 -10.93 19.07 -3.71
N ILE A 73 -11.04 18.07 -4.61
CA ILE A 73 -9.88 17.31 -5.10
C ILE A 73 -8.87 18.22 -5.81
N LEU A 74 -9.36 19.10 -6.71
CA LEU A 74 -8.48 20.02 -7.43
C LEU A 74 -7.75 21.00 -6.51
N ARG A 75 -8.38 21.39 -5.39
CA ARG A 75 -7.78 22.30 -4.40
C ARG A 75 -6.67 21.64 -3.58
N CYS A 76 -6.73 20.33 -3.33
CA CYS A 76 -5.74 19.64 -2.52
C CYS A 76 -4.59 19.03 -3.31
N LEU A 77 -4.75 18.86 -4.63
CA LEU A 77 -3.71 18.35 -5.52
C LEU A 77 -2.80 19.48 -6.01
N ARG A 78 -1.50 19.33 -5.80
CA ARG A 78 -0.51 20.13 -6.51
C ARG A 78 -0.22 19.47 -7.86
N GLN A 79 -0.60 20.13 -8.95
CA GLN A 79 -0.35 19.63 -10.30
C GLN A 79 1.01 20.14 -10.81
N GLN A 80 1.79 19.25 -11.41
CA GLN A 80 3.06 19.56 -12.07
C GLN A 80 3.21 18.68 -13.31
N LYS A 81 3.88 19.18 -14.34
CA LYS A 81 4.25 18.35 -15.50
C LYS A 81 5.49 17.53 -15.20
N TYR A 82 5.45 16.25 -15.52
CA TYR A 82 6.62 15.39 -15.46
C TYR A 82 7.63 15.84 -16.51
N SER A 83 8.87 16.09 -16.07
CA SER A 83 9.99 16.40 -16.96
C SER A 83 11.16 15.48 -16.60
N PRO A 84 11.60 14.60 -17.51
CA PRO A 84 12.79 13.79 -17.28
C PRO A 84 14.02 14.70 -17.19
N CYS A 85 14.64 14.78 -16.01
CA CYS A 85 15.85 15.57 -15.83
C CYS A 85 17.04 14.81 -16.44
N LYS A 86 17.64 15.33 -17.51
CA LYS A 86 18.75 14.69 -18.25
C LYS A 86 20.11 14.68 -17.54
N LEU A 87 20.19 15.00 -16.24
CA LEU A 87 21.44 15.09 -15.50
C LEU A 87 21.70 13.82 -14.67
N GLU A 88 22.31 12.86 -15.36
CA GLU A 88 23.24 11.80 -14.93
C GLU A 88 23.00 10.94 -13.67
N VAL A 89 23.44 9.68 -13.86
CA VAL A 89 23.84 8.64 -12.89
C VAL A 89 22.77 7.62 -12.49
N GLU A 90 22.90 6.45 -13.15
CA GLU A 90 22.51 5.10 -12.73
C GLU A 90 21.98 5.01 -11.28
N SER A 91 20.66 4.75 -11.12
CA SER A 91 19.94 4.20 -9.93
C SER A 91 18.63 4.91 -9.54
N ALA A 92 18.04 5.76 -10.38
CA ALA A 92 16.71 6.32 -10.11
C ALA A 92 15.80 6.16 -11.34
N GLU A 93 15.44 4.92 -11.66
CA GLU A 93 14.17 4.68 -12.35
C GLU A 93 13.09 5.25 -11.43
N GLY A 94 12.47 6.36 -11.83
CA GLY A 94 11.41 6.97 -11.03
C GLY A 94 10.34 5.92 -10.73
N GLU A 95 9.82 5.91 -9.50
CA GLU A 95 8.81 4.92 -9.13
C GLU A 95 7.56 5.10 -10.03
N PRO A 96 7.03 4.03 -10.66
CA PRO A 96 5.84 4.13 -11.50
C PRO A 96 4.63 4.54 -10.67
N CYS A 97 3.59 5.06 -11.33
CA CYS A 97 2.36 5.40 -10.64
C CYS A 97 1.75 4.15 -9.99
N CYS A 98 1.59 4.12 -8.66
CA CYS A 98 1.12 2.91 -7.98
C CYS A 98 -0.35 2.53 -8.27
N ILE A 99 -1.10 3.42 -8.94
CA ILE A 99 -2.52 3.22 -9.27
C ILE A 99 -2.66 2.47 -10.60
N CYS A 100 -2.04 2.95 -11.68
CA CYS A 100 -2.06 2.29 -12.99
C CYS A 100 -0.88 1.33 -13.23
N ARG A 101 0.19 1.44 -12.43
CA ARG A 101 1.46 0.70 -12.56
C ARG A 101 2.23 1.02 -13.85
N GLU A 102 2.02 2.21 -14.39
CA GLU A 102 2.71 2.71 -15.59
C GLU A 102 3.73 3.78 -15.19
N ASP A 103 4.84 3.83 -15.94
CA ASP A 103 5.87 4.86 -15.79
C ASP A 103 5.36 6.23 -16.25
N TYR A 104 6.01 7.29 -15.76
CA TYR A 104 5.68 8.66 -16.16
C TYR A 104 6.36 9.04 -17.48
N SER A 105 5.58 9.56 -18.42
CA SER A 105 6.08 10.11 -19.69
C SER A 105 6.27 11.62 -19.62
N GLU A 106 7.21 12.13 -20.44
CA GLU A 106 7.46 13.57 -20.53
C GLU A 106 6.19 14.34 -20.89
N GLY A 107 5.88 15.37 -20.10
CA GLY A 107 4.72 16.23 -20.31
C GLY A 107 3.42 15.73 -19.69
N GLU A 108 3.40 14.56 -19.05
CA GLU A 108 2.24 14.06 -18.30
C GLU A 108 1.96 14.90 -17.06
N ASP A 109 0.68 15.04 -16.71
CA ASP A 109 0.25 15.79 -15.54
C ASP A 109 0.32 14.92 -14.28
N ILE A 110 1.19 15.29 -13.35
CA ILE A 110 1.40 14.62 -12.08
C ILE A 110 0.69 15.37 -10.96
N GLY A 111 -0.14 14.65 -10.20
CA GLY A 111 -0.83 15.14 -9.02
C GLY A 111 -0.08 14.71 -7.75
N ILE A 112 0.41 15.69 -7.00
CA ILE A 112 1.12 15.48 -5.74
C ILE A 112 0.18 15.80 -4.58
N LEU A 113 0.03 14.86 -3.66
CA LEU A 113 -0.72 15.06 -2.41
C LEU A 113 0.09 15.82 -1.37
N ASN A 114 -0.58 16.33 -0.33
CA ASN A 114 0.07 16.98 0.81
C ASN A 114 1.07 16.07 1.55
N CYS A 115 0.86 14.76 1.48
CA CYS A 115 1.79 13.75 2.00
C CYS A 115 3.04 13.52 1.12
N LYS A 116 3.22 14.31 0.05
CA LYS A 116 4.34 14.28 -0.92
C LYS A 116 4.41 13.07 -1.85
N HIS A 117 3.36 12.24 -1.89
CA HIS A 117 3.25 11.17 -2.86
C HIS A 117 2.68 11.68 -4.18
N ASP A 118 3.24 11.22 -5.27
CA ASP A 118 2.97 11.58 -6.65
C ASP A 118 2.26 10.45 -7.41
N PHE A 119 1.38 10.86 -8.33
CA PHE A 119 0.56 9.97 -9.14
C PHE A 119 0.22 10.70 -10.45
N HIS A 120 -0.23 9.99 -11.48
CA HIS A 120 -0.93 10.67 -12.57
C HIS A 120 -2.14 11.42 -12.02
N THR A 121 -2.32 12.68 -12.45
CA THR A 121 -3.42 13.55 -12.00
C THR A 121 -4.78 12.88 -12.22
N ALA A 122 -4.95 12.19 -13.36
CA ALA A 122 -6.16 11.43 -13.66
C ALA A 122 -6.39 10.28 -12.67
N CYS A 123 -5.35 9.49 -12.40
CA CYS A 123 -5.42 8.34 -11.51
C CYS A 123 -5.77 8.74 -10.08
N ILE A 124 -5.06 9.72 -9.51
CA ILE A 124 -5.33 10.14 -8.13
C ILE A 124 -6.67 10.84 -7.99
N LYS A 125 -7.12 11.57 -9.02
CA LYS A 125 -8.46 12.17 -9.03
C LYS A 125 -9.55 11.11 -8.95
N GLN A 126 -9.46 10.05 -9.77
CA GLN A 126 -10.42 8.93 -9.72
C GLN A 126 -10.43 8.24 -8.36
N TRP A 127 -9.26 8.02 -7.78
CA TRP A 127 -9.13 7.43 -6.46
C TRP A 127 -9.81 8.28 -5.37
N LEU A 128 -9.55 9.60 -5.35
CA LEU A 128 -10.08 10.51 -4.33
C LEU A 128 -11.60 10.72 -4.44
N MET A 129 -12.20 10.51 -5.60
CA MET A 129 -13.66 10.49 -5.74
C MET A 129 -14.32 9.32 -4.99
N ILE A 130 -13.57 8.26 -4.72
CA ILE A 130 -14.06 7.08 -4.00
C ILE A 130 -13.63 7.15 -2.52
N LYS A 131 -12.40 7.60 -2.25
CA LYS A 131 -11.79 7.54 -0.92
C LYS A 131 -10.84 8.71 -0.65
N ASN A 132 -11.10 9.49 0.41
CA ASN A 132 -10.24 10.60 0.88
C ASN A 132 -8.97 10.11 1.60
N MET A 133 -8.16 9.24 0.98
CA MET A 133 -6.93 8.72 1.60
C MET A 133 -5.85 8.50 0.54
N CYS A 134 -4.60 8.78 0.87
CA CYS A 134 -3.45 8.45 0.02
C CYS A 134 -3.33 6.92 -0.17
N PRO A 135 -3.18 6.40 -1.41
CA PRO A 135 -2.96 4.97 -1.68
C PRO A 135 -1.73 4.38 -0.98
N ILE A 136 -0.68 5.20 -0.78
CA ILE A 136 0.61 4.76 -0.26
C ILE A 136 0.62 4.81 1.28
N CYS A 137 0.42 5.98 1.87
CA CYS A 137 0.57 6.15 3.33
C CYS A 137 -0.74 6.20 4.12
N LYS A 138 -1.91 6.07 3.46
CA LYS A 138 -3.23 6.11 4.10
C LYS A 138 -3.53 7.41 4.87
N THR A 139 -2.73 8.46 4.70
CA THR A 139 -3.01 9.78 5.26
C THR A 139 -4.17 10.42 4.51
N THR A 140 -5.07 11.09 5.22
CA THR A 140 -6.22 11.79 4.64
C THR A 140 -5.74 12.86 3.65
N ALA A 141 -6.31 12.90 2.44
CA ALA A 141 -5.88 13.86 1.41
C ALA A 141 -6.32 15.30 1.76
N VAL A 142 -7.52 15.42 2.33
CA VAL A 142 -8.08 16.66 2.88
C VAL A 142 -8.45 16.43 4.34
N ALA A 143 -7.73 17.09 5.25
CA ALA A 143 -8.15 17.16 6.65
C ALA A 143 -9.48 17.92 6.71
N THR A 144 -10.54 17.22 7.14
CA THR A 144 -11.84 17.81 7.49
C THR A 144 -11.74 18.38 8.90
#